data_AF-A0A1N6FD96-F1
#
_entry.id   AF-A0A1N6FD96-F1
#
_cell.length_a   1.000
_cell.length_b   1.000
_cell.length_c   1.000
_cell.angle_alpha   90.00
_cell.angle_beta   90.00
_cell.angle_gamma   90.00
#
_symmetry.space_group_name_H-M   'P 1'
#
loop_
_entity.id
_entity.type
_entity.pdbx_description
1 polymer ?
#
loop_
_entity_poly.entity_id
_entity_poly.type
_entity_poly.pdbx_seq_one_letter_code
_entity_poly.pdbx_strand_id
1 'polypeptide(L)'
;MTQPEEPRRYQVFVGDQLALELRGESGILVSASAPPPLPGTAPVTHLFATAVFRMAENEGELGDLLREAADLDSFLEAVRDLGYRVETGEGL
;
A
#
# COMPACT_ATOMS: atom_id res chain seq x y z
N MET A 1 23.88 6.20 -14.37
CA MET A 1 23.37 6.31 -13.00
C MET A 1 22.20 7.28 -13.11
N THR A 2 20.94 6.88 -13.19
CA THR A 2 20.21 5.75 -12.59
C THR A 2 19.02 5.54 -13.53
N GLN A 3 18.73 4.30 -13.96
CA GLN A 3 17.46 4.05 -14.67
C GLN A 3 16.33 4.46 -13.72
N PRO A 4 15.27 5.15 -14.17
CA PRO A 4 14.08 5.33 -13.33
C PRO A 4 13.58 3.93 -13.04
N GLU A 5 13.84 3.44 -11.83
CA GLU A 5 13.34 2.16 -11.36
C GLU A 5 11.83 2.24 -11.48
N GLU A 6 11.26 1.49 -12.42
CA GLU A 6 9.82 1.49 -12.63
C GLU A 6 9.14 1.26 -11.28
N PRO A 7 8.12 2.06 -10.92
CA PRO A 7 7.56 2.03 -9.58
C PRO A 7 7.02 0.61 -9.31
N ARG A 8 7.78 -0.15 -8.50
CA ARG A 8 7.47 -1.55 -8.22
C ARG A 8 6.10 -1.62 -7.57
N ARG A 9 5.23 -2.43 -8.15
CA ARG A 9 3.89 -2.67 -7.63
C ARG A 9 3.91 -3.92 -6.77
N TYR A 10 3.19 -3.86 -5.68
CA TYR A 10 3.03 -4.96 -4.75
C TYR A 10 1.55 -5.17 -4.49
N GLN A 11 1.14 -6.42 -4.41
CA GLN A 11 -0.22 -6.82 -4.09
C GLN A 11 -0.17 -7.65 -2.83
N VAL A 12 -0.93 -7.24 -1.82
CA VAL A 12 -1.00 -7.90 -0.52
C VAL A 12 -2.35 -8.59 -0.41
N PHE A 13 -2.31 -9.89 -0.19
CA PHE A 13 -3.47 -10.76 -0.12
C PHE A 13 -3.65 -11.33 1.29
N VAL A 14 -4.91 -11.39 1.72
CA VAL A 14 -5.36 -12.17 2.89
C VAL A 14 -6.01 -13.42 2.36
N GLY A 15 -5.34 -14.56 2.51
CA GLY A 15 -5.78 -15.79 1.87
C GLY A 15 -5.77 -15.67 0.34
N ASP A 16 -6.95 -15.63 -0.28
CA ASP A 16 -7.14 -15.48 -1.73
C ASP A 16 -7.63 -14.08 -2.14
N GLN A 17 -7.88 -13.20 -1.17
CA GLN A 17 -8.49 -11.91 -1.44
C GLN A 17 -7.47 -10.77 -1.38
N LEU A 18 -7.52 -9.88 -2.37
CA LEU A 18 -6.67 -8.69 -2.42
C LEU A 18 -7.10 -7.67 -1.36
N ALA A 19 -6.24 -7.45 -0.37
CA ALA A 19 -6.48 -6.55 0.74
C ALA A 19 -5.87 -5.16 0.51
N LEU A 20 -4.69 -5.10 -0.12
CA LEU A 20 -3.96 -3.86 -0.36
C LEU A 20 -3.14 -3.93 -1.65
N GLU A 21 -3.23 -2.90 -2.48
CA GLU A 21 -2.32 -2.69 -3.60
C GLU A 21 -1.36 -1.57 -3.25
N LEU A 22 -0.08 -1.73 -3.54
CA LEU A 22 0.93 -0.78 -3.15
C LEU A 22 1.88 -0.49 -4.30
N ARG A 23 2.29 0.77 -4.44
CA ARG A 23 3.34 1.19 -5.38
C ARG A 23 4.46 1.85 -4.63
N GLY A 24 5.70 1.45 -4.95
CA GLY A 24 6.93 2.04 -4.43
C GLY A 24 7.24 3.41 -5.03
N GLU A 25 6.25 4.30 -5.05
CA GLU A 25 6.38 5.70 -5.43
C GLU A 25 5.77 6.58 -4.33
N SER A 26 6.43 7.68 -4.00
CA SER A 26 5.87 8.71 -3.12
C SER A 26 4.55 9.21 -3.71
N GLY A 27 3.44 9.07 -2.99
CA GLY A 27 2.14 9.38 -3.56
C GLY A 27 1.00 9.26 -2.57
N ILE A 28 -0.17 8.93 -3.07
CA ILE A 28 -1.44 9.05 -2.35
C ILE A 28 -1.80 7.72 -1.68
N LEU A 29 -2.20 7.75 -0.41
CA LEU A 29 -2.96 6.68 0.21
C LEU A 29 -4.43 6.78 -0.19
N VAL A 30 -4.97 5.71 -0.76
CA VAL A 30 -6.37 5.55 -1.12
C VAL A 30 -6.97 4.47 -0.22
N SER A 31 -7.79 4.87 0.74
CA SER A 31 -8.62 3.94 1.53
C SER A 31 -9.75 3.34 0.68
N ALA A 32 -10.03 2.04 0.84
CA ALA A 32 -11.23 1.42 0.24
C ALA A 32 -12.49 1.74 1.04
N SER A 33 -12.34 1.90 2.34
CA SER A 33 -13.47 2.13 3.23
C SER A 33 -13.92 3.59 3.25
N ALA A 34 -13.12 4.49 2.69
CA ALA A 34 -13.49 5.89 2.61
C ALA A 34 -14.43 6.11 1.42
N PRO A 35 -15.58 6.79 1.60
CA PRO A 35 -16.31 7.34 0.46
C PRO A 35 -15.33 8.16 -0.40
N PRO A 36 -15.50 8.22 -1.74
CA PRO A 36 -14.61 9.00 -2.59
C PRO A 36 -14.44 10.38 -1.96
N PRO A 37 -13.20 10.88 -1.78
CA PRO A 37 -12.96 12.11 -1.05
C PRO A 37 -13.83 13.21 -1.66
N LEU A 38 -14.54 13.93 -0.80
CA LEU A 38 -15.34 15.06 -1.24
C LEU A 38 -14.45 16.00 -2.06
N PRO A 39 -14.95 16.59 -3.15
CA PRO A 39 -14.16 17.52 -3.95
C PRO A 39 -13.60 18.63 -3.05
N GLY A 40 -12.28 18.69 -2.91
CA GLY A 40 -11.56 19.61 -2.02
C GLY A 40 -10.84 18.98 -0.83
N THR A 41 -11.07 17.69 -0.52
CA THR A 41 -10.29 16.97 0.50
C THR A 41 -8.97 16.50 -0.10
N ALA A 42 -7.85 16.97 0.47
CA ALA A 42 -6.53 16.53 0.07
C ALA A 42 -6.34 15.04 0.43
N PRO A 43 -5.88 14.20 -0.50
CA PRO A 43 -5.54 12.82 -0.19
C PRO A 43 -4.45 12.77 0.89
N VAL A 44 -4.52 11.77 1.77
CA VAL A 44 -3.40 11.46 2.64
C VAL A 44 -2.24 11.03 1.75
N THR A 45 -1.08 11.66 1.88
CA THR A 45 0.10 11.37 1.07
C THR A 45 1.15 10.66 1.90
N HIS A 46 1.73 9.59 1.36
CA HIS A 46 2.87 8.91 1.94
C HIS A 46 4.15 9.27 1.20
N LEU A 47 5.21 9.48 1.97
CA LEU A 47 6.49 9.96 1.46
C LEU A 47 7.22 8.92 0.60
N PHE A 48 6.86 7.63 0.70
CA PHE A 48 7.58 6.54 0.03
C PHE A 48 6.68 5.53 -0.69
N ALA A 49 5.36 5.57 -0.49
CA ALA A 49 4.44 4.58 -1.05
C ALA A 49 3.07 5.17 -1.38
N THR A 50 2.45 4.63 -2.42
CA THR A 50 1.04 4.83 -2.76
C THR A 50 0.33 3.53 -2.41
N ALA A 51 -0.60 3.53 -1.47
CA ALA A 51 -1.29 2.32 -1.02
C ALA A 51 -2.79 2.45 -1.26
N VAL A 52 -3.40 1.46 -1.89
CA VAL A 52 -4.83 1.35 -2.17
C VAL A 52 -5.37 0.20 -1.35
N PHE A 53 -6.03 0.50 -0.24
CA PHE A 53 -6.74 -0.51 0.52
C PHE A 53 -7.94 -0.96 -0.29
N ARG A 54 -8.25 -2.26 -0.26
CA ARG A 54 -9.41 -2.88 -0.93
C ARG A 54 -10.38 -3.49 0.09
N MET A 55 -9.95 -3.62 1.33
CA MET A 55 -10.71 -4.21 2.43
C MET A 55 -10.71 -3.28 3.64
N ALA A 56 -11.91 -2.87 4.08
CA ALA A 56 -12.08 -2.05 5.28
C ALA A 56 -11.63 -2.80 6.56
N GLU A 57 -11.83 -4.12 6.60
CA GLU A 57 -11.53 -4.98 7.75
C GLU A 57 -10.03 -4.99 8.10
N ASN A 58 -9.16 -4.87 7.09
CA ASN A 58 -7.70 -4.85 7.26
C ASN A 58 -7.09 -3.45 7.14
N GLU A 59 -7.88 -2.43 6.76
CA GLU A 59 -7.39 -1.06 6.54
C GLU A 59 -6.79 -0.45 7.82
N GLY A 60 -7.38 -0.75 8.99
CA GLY A 60 -6.87 -0.27 10.27
C GLY A 60 -5.49 -0.84 10.60
N GLU A 61 -5.33 -2.16 10.54
CA GLU A 61 -4.06 -2.84 10.83
C GLU A 61 -2.98 -2.48 9.80
N LEU A 62 -3.30 -2.57 8.51
CA LEU A 62 -2.36 -2.25 7.43
C LEU A 62 -2.01 -0.76 7.39
N GLY A 63 -2.94 0.12 7.78
CA GLY A 63 -2.71 1.56 7.89
C GLY A 63 -1.78 1.93 9.04
N ASP A 64 -1.88 1.23 10.17
CA ASP A 64 -0.99 1.42 11.32
C ASP A 64 0.44 0.97 10.97
N LEU A 65 0.58 -0.22 10.36
CA LEU A 65 1.87 -0.72 9.85
C LEU A 65 2.51 0.22 8.84
N LEU A 66 1.73 0.78 7.91
CA LEU A 66 2.22 1.77 6.94
C LEU A 66 2.75 3.02 7.63
N ARG A 67 2.10 3.44 8.72
CA ARG A 67 2.47 4.62 9.50
C ARG A 67 3.70 4.38 10.38
N GLU A 68 3.88 3.19 10.91
CA GLU A 68 5.03 2.79 11.71
C GLU A 68 6.27 2.44 10.86
N ALA A 69 6.07 1.98 9.63
CA ALA A 69 7.14 1.60 8.73
C ALA A 69 8.01 2.80 8.33
N ALA A 70 9.33 2.63 8.42
CA ALA A 70 10.30 3.63 7.99
C ALA A 70 10.42 3.73 6.46
N ASP A 71 10.17 2.61 5.77
CA ASP A 71 10.29 2.45 4.34
C ASP A 71 9.43 1.28 3.85
N LEU A 72 9.39 1.14 2.52
CA LEU A 72 8.60 0.12 1.84
C LEU A 72 9.02 -1.31 2.23
N ASP A 73 10.32 -1.56 2.37
CA ASP A 73 10.81 -2.91 2.65
C ASP A 73 10.38 -3.34 4.05
N SER A 74 10.55 -2.45 5.04
CA SER A 74 10.09 -2.62 6.41
C SER A 74 8.59 -2.91 6.49
N PHE A 75 7.78 -2.20 5.70
CA PHE A 75 6.35 -2.48 5.60
C PHE A 75 6.07 -3.88 5.05
N LEU A 76 6.72 -4.26 3.94
CA LEU A 76 6.52 -5.55 3.29
C LEU A 76 6.93 -6.72 4.19
N GLU A 77 8.00 -6.57 4.97
CA GLU A 77 8.41 -7.55 5.97
C GLU A 77 7.36 -7.69 7.07
N ALA A 78 6.84 -6.59 7.61
CA ALA A 78 5.83 -6.61 8.67
C ALA A 78 4.52 -7.29 8.22
N VAL A 79 4.02 -7.01 7.02
CA VAL A 79 2.81 -7.69 6.51
C VAL A 79 3.06 -9.18 6.26
N ARG A 80 4.27 -9.58 5.84
CA ARG A 80 4.61 -11.01 5.69
C ARG A 80 4.65 -11.72 7.04
N ASP A 81 5.19 -11.07 8.08
CA ASP A 81 5.25 -11.62 9.44
C ASP A 81 3.85 -11.87 10.01
N LEU A 82 2.90 -10.99 9.70
CA LEU A 82 1.48 -11.16 10.04
C LEU A 82 0.75 -12.24 9.22
N GLY A 83 1.44 -12.87 8.25
CA GLY A 83 0.89 -13.97 7.44
C GLY A 83 0.18 -13.53 6.16
N TYR A 84 0.31 -12.27 5.76
CA TYR A 84 -0.20 -11.81 4.48
C TYR A 84 0.71 -12.29 3.33
N ARG A 85 0.09 -12.63 2.20
CA ARG A 85 0.83 -12.99 0.99
C ARG A 85 1.13 -11.73 0.19
N VAL A 86 2.40 -11.44 0.00
CA VAL A 86 2.86 -10.31 -0.81
C VAL A 86 3.37 -10.82 -2.16
N GLU A 87 2.77 -10.32 -3.24
CA GLU A 87 3.19 -10.59 -4.62
C GLU A 87 3.71 -9.31 -5.28
N THR A 88 4.76 -9.42 -6.09
CA THR A 88 5.26 -8.30 -6.89
C THR A 88 4.49 -8.28 -8.21
N GLY A 89 3.74 -7.22 -8.47
CA GLY A 89 3.08 -6.99 -9.75
C GLY A 89 4.09 -6.41 -10.73
N GLU A 90 4.46 -7.18 -11.76
CA GLU A 90 5.29 -6.69 -12.86
C GLU A 90 4.59 -5.50 -13.54
N GLY A 91 5.34 -4.42 -13.75
CA GLY A 91 4.91 -3.31 -14.60
C GLY A 91 4.71 -3.83 -16.03
N LEU A 92 3.52 -3.59 -16.60
CA LEU A 92 3.28 -3.70 -18.03
C LEU A 92 3.85 -2.48 -18.76
#